data_AF-A0A7H1RFZ0-F1
#
_entry.id   AF-A0A7H1RFZ0-F1
#
_cell.length_a   1.000
_cell.length_b   1.000
_cell.length_c   1.000
_cell.angle_alpha   90.00
_cell.angle_beta   90.00
_cell.angle_gamma   90.00
#
_symmetry.space_group_name_H-M   'P 1'
#
loop_
_entity.id
_entity.type
_entity.pdbx_description
1 polymer ?
#
loop_
_entity_poly.entity_id
_entity_poly.type
_entity_poly.pdbx_seq_one_letter_code
_entity_poly.pdbx_strand_id
1 'polypeptide(L)'
;RNITAGANPIEVKRGMDKACEAIVAELKKLSREVKDKKEIAQVATISANSDEKIGNLIADAMEKVGKDGVITVEEAKSINDELNVVKGM
;
A
#
# COMPACT_ATOMS: atom_id res chain seq x y z
N ARG A 1 -2.49 -29.96 -10.76
CA ARG A 1 -2.54 -31.01 -11.81
C ARG A 1 -1.16 -31.42 -12.35
N ASN A 2 -0.07 -30.66 -12.15
CA ASN A 2 1.23 -31.01 -12.74
C ASN A 2 2.03 -32.03 -11.92
N ILE A 3 1.97 -31.96 -10.58
CA ILE A 3 2.65 -32.93 -9.69
C ILE A 3 2.00 -34.32 -9.79
N THR A 4 0.66 -34.37 -9.85
CA THR A 4 -0.10 -35.62 -10.04
C THR A 4 0.14 -36.29 -11.40
N ALA A 5 0.67 -35.55 -12.38
CA ALA A 5 1.03 -36.06 -13.72
C ALA A 5 2.48 -36.56 -13.81
N GLY A 6 3.21 -36.62 -12.68
CA GLY A 6 4.59 -37.12 -12.64
C GLY A 6 5.68 -36.05 -12.87
N ALA A 7 5.33 -34.75 -12.89
CA ALA A 7 6.34 -33.70 -12.96
C ALA A 7 7.14 -33.61 -11.66
N ASN A 8 8.46 -33.41 -11.77
CA ASN A 8 9.34 -33.26 -10.61
C ASN A 8 8.95 -32.01 -9.79
N PRO A 9 8.50 -32.15 -8.52
CA PRO A 9 8.07 -31.02 -7.70
C PRO A 9 9.17 -29.96 -7.48
N ILE A 10 10.45 -30.38 -7.47
CA ILE A 10 11.59 -29.48 -7.27
C ILE A 10 11.77 -28.57 -8.50
N GLU A 11 11.62 -29.11 -9.70
CA GLU A 11 11.74 -28.34 -10.94
C GLU A 11 10.56 -27.39 -11.13
N VAL A 12 9.35 -27.84 -10.78
CA VAL A 12 8.15 -26.99 -10.81
C VAL A 12 8.31 -25.82 -9.83
N LYS A 13 8.75 -26.08 -8.59
CA LYS A 13 9.03 -25.03 -7.62
C LYS A 13 10.08 -24.05 -8.16
N ARG A 14 11.21 -24.55 -8.67
CA ARG A 14 12.27 -23.70 -9.23
C ARG A 14 11.78 -22.85 -10.41
N GLY A 15 10.92 -23.41 -11.26
CA GLY A 15 10.29 -22.68 -12.37
C GLY A 15 9.34 -21.59 -11.87
N MET A 16 8.53 -21.89 -10.85
CA MET A 16 7.64 -20.92 -10.21
C MET A 16 8.42 -19.80 -9.52
N ASP A 17 9.52 -20.12 -8.84
CA ASP A 17 10.37 -19.13 -8.17
C ASP A 17 10.97 -18.16 -9.20
N LYS A 18 11.54 -18.69 -10.30
CA LYS A 18 12.06 -17.86 -11.40
C LYS A 18 10.98 -17.00 -12.08
N ALA A 19 9.78 -17.57 -12.28
CA ALA A 19 8.67 -16.83 -12.83
C ALA A 19 8.22 -15.71 -11.88
N CYS A 20 8.15 -15.99 -10.58
CA CYS A 20 7.82 -15.02 -9.55
C CYS A 20 8.85 -13.87 -9.53
N GLU A 21 10.14 -14.19 -9.56
CA GLU A 21 11.21 -13.17 -9.64
C GLU A 21 11.08 -12.28 -10.88
N ALA A 22 10.84 -12.87 -12.06
CA ALA A 22 10.66 -12.13 -13.29
C ALA A 22 9.40 -11.24 -13.24
N ILE A 23 8.29 -11.75 -12.71
CA ILE A 23 7.03 -11.01 -12.55
C ILE A 23 7.23 -9.84 -11.58
N VAL A 24 7.89 -10.07 -10.43
CA VAL A 24 8.16 -9.01 -9.46
C VAL A 24 9.05 -7.93 -10.06
N ALA A 25 10.06 -8.31 -10.86
CA ALA A 25 10.91 -7.34 -11.56
C ALA A 25 10.12 -6.49 -12.55
N GLU A 26 9.19 -7.10 -13.30
CA GLU A 26 8.37 -6.38 -14.27
C GLU A 26 7.31 -5.49 -13.59
N LEU A 27 6.67 -5.97 -12.51
CA LEU A 27 5.76 -5.17 -11.71
C LEU A 27 6.44 -3.92 -11.13
N LYS A 28 7.71 -4.02 -10.71
CA LYS A 28 8.49 -2.86 -10.27
C LYS A 28 8.68 -1.84 -11.41
N LYS A 29 8.93 -2.27 -12.65
CA LYS A 29 9.04 -1.37 -13.80
C LYS A 29 7.72 -0.71 -14.17
N LEU A 30 6.61 -1.44 -14.03
CA LEU A 30 5.27 -0.94 -14.30
C LEU A 30 4.73 -0.06 -13.16
N SER A 31 5.32 -0.14 -11.96
CA SER A 31 4.88 0.64 -10.82
C SER A 31 5.06 2.14 -11.07
N ARG A 32 4.04 2.92 -10.69
CA ARG A 32 4.08 4.37 -10.74
C ARG A 32 4.37 4.89 -9.34
N GLU A 33 5.46 5.65 -9.20
CA GLU A 33 5.71 6.38 -7.97
C GLU A 33 4.66 7.46 -7.76
N VAL A 34 4.05 7.46 -6.58
CA VAL A 34 3.12 8.49 -6.13
C VAL A 34 3.94 9.66 -5.58
N LYS A 35 3.79 10.85 -6.17
CA LYS A 35 4.56 12.05 -5.77
C LYS A 35 3.67 13.18 -5.30
N ASP A 36 2.48 13.28 -5.85
CA ASP A 36 1.60 14.41 -5.59
C ASP A 36 0.59 14.10 -4.47
N LYS A 37 0.26 15.12 -3.68
CA LYS A 37 -0.79 15.05 -2.67
C LYS A 37 -2.12 14.53 -3.25
N LYS A 38 -2.46 14.95 -4.48
CA LYS A 38 -3.66 14.50 -5.18
C LYS A 38 -3.65 13.00 -5.46
N GLU A 39 -2.50 12.45 -5.84
CA GLU A 39 -2.36 11.01 -6.08
C GLU A 39 -2.43 10.24 -4.76
N ILE A 40 -1.84 10.76 -3.68
CA ILE A 40 -1.95 10.18 -2.33
C ILE A 40 -3.41 10.15 -1.89
N ALA A 41 -4.14 11.26 -2.02
CA ALA A 41 -5.56 11.34 -1.70
C ALA A 41 -6.38 10.33 -2.51
N GLN A 42 -6.11 10.22 -3.82
CA GLN A 42 -6.80 9.27 -4.69
C GLN A 42 -6.58 7.81 -4.27
N VAL A 43 -5.33 7.43 -3.99
CA VAL A 43 -5.00 6.08 -3.54
C VAL A 43 -5.62 5.80 -2.17
N ALA A 44 -5.58 6.78 -1.25
CA ALA A 44 -6.19 6.67 0.06
C ALA A 44 -7.72 6.54 -0.02
N THR A 45 -8.39 7.32 -0.86
CA THR A 45 -9.83 7.24 -1.12
C THR A 45 -10.23 5.87 -1.68
N ILE A 46 -9.52 5.36 -2.68
CA ILE A 46 -9.79 4.02 -3.25
C ILE A 46 -9.62 2.95 -2.17
N SER A 47 -8.57 3.07 -1.34
CA SER A 47 -8.30 2.12 -0.25
C SER A 47 -9.34 2.20 0.88
N ALA A 48 -9.95 3.37 1.08
CA ALA A 48 -11.00 3.63 2.06
C ALA A 48 -12.42 3.36 1.52
N ASN A 49 -12.59 2.43 0.57
CA ASN A 49 -13.88 2.11 -0.07
C ASN A 49 -14.56 3.32 -0.76
N SER A 50 -13.78 4.16 -1.44
CA SER A 50 -14.23 5.37 -2.12
C SER A 50 -14.71 6.49 -1.19
N ASP A 51 -14.25 6.52 0.06
CA ASP A 51 -14.48 7.64 0.97
C ASP A 51 -13.48 8.78 0.70
N GLU A 52 -13.99 9.87 0.12
CA GLU A 52 -13.20 11.07 -0.16
C GLU A 52 -12.79 11.83 1.11
N LYS A 53 -13.58 11.80 2.19
CA LYS A 53 -13.24 12.50 3.42
C LYS A 53 -12.02 11.86 4.07
N ILE A 54 -12.04 10.54 4.20
CA ILE A 54 -10.92 9.77 4.77
C ILE A 54 -9.67 9.92 3.90
N GLY A 55 -9.80 9.82 2.58
CA GLY A 55 -8.67 9.97 1.67
C GLY A 55 -8.00 11.34 1.75
N ASN A 56 -8.79 12.42 1.84
CA ASN A 56 -8.27 13.78 2.03
C ASN A 56 -7.60 13.94 3.40
N LEU A 57 -8.19 13.39 4.46
CA LEU A 57 -7.62 13.44 5.81
C LEU A 57 -6.27 12.72 5.91
N ILE A 58 -6.13 11.56 5.25
CA ILE A 58 -4.86 10.83 5.15
C ILE A 58 -3.83 11.63 4.34
N ALA A 59 -4.23 12.26 3.24
CA ALA A 59 -3.33 13.09 2.44
C ALA A 59 -2.83 14.31 3.23
N ASP A 60 -3.69 14.94 4.02
CA ASP A 60 -3.32 16.03 4.93
C ASP A 60 -2.38 15.56 6.05
N ALA A 61 -2.59 14.35 6.58
CA ALA A 61 -1.70 13.73 7.56
C ALA A 61 -0.30 13.49 6.96
N MET A 62 -0.24 12.86 5.79
CA MET A 62 1.01 12.55 5.09
C MET A 62 1.80 13.81 4.73
N GLU A 63 1.12 14.91 4.39
CA GLU A 63 1.77 16.19 4.09
C GLU A 63 2.41 16.82 5.35
N LYS A 64 1.77 16.67 6.52
CA LYS A 64 2.30 17.22 7.78
C LYS A 64 3.44 16.39 8.39
N VAL A 65 3.40 15.06 8.27
CA VAL A 65 4.42 14.17 8.86
C VAL A 65 5.58 13.89 7.87
N GLY A 66 5.33 14.00 6.57
CA GLY A 66 6.31 13.69 5.52
C GLY A 66 6.28 12.22 5.08
N LYS A 67 7.05 11.89 4.03
CA LYS A 67 7.00 10.56 3.38
C LYS A 67 7.39 9.39 4.30
N ASP A 68 8.33 9.62 5.21
CA ASP A 68 8.82 8.60 6.15
C ASP A 68 8.15 8.73 7.53
N GLY A 69 7.05 9.48 7.59
CA GLY A 69 6.30 9.75 8.81
C GLY A 69 5.52 8.54 9.31
N VAL A 70 5.42 8.40 10.64
CA VAL A 70 4.54 7.41 11.27
C VAL A 70 3.19 8.05 11.56
N ILE A 71 2.11 7.45 11.05
CA ILE A 71 0.73 7.85 11.35
C ILE A 71 0.11 6.81 12.27
N THR A 72 -0.39 7.25 13.41
CA THR A 72 -1.15 6.42 14.35
C THR A 72 -2.62 6.83 14.31
N VAL A 73 -3.52 5.84 14.40
CA VAL A 73 -4.96 6.07 14.48
C VAL A 73 -5.43 5.67 15.88
N GLU A 74 -6.23 6.52 16.50
CA GLU A 74 -6.86 6.26 17.80
C GLU A 74 -8.38 6.38 17.68
N GLU A 75 -9.12 5.61 18.48
CA GLU A 75 -10.57 5.74 18.54
C GLU A 75 -10.95 7.07 19.21
N ALA A 76 -11.65 7.92 18.46
CA ALA A 76 -12.16 9.17 18.99
C ALA A 76 -13.36 8.92 19.92
N LYS A 77 -13.44 9.68 21.02
CA LYS A 77 -14.63 9.72 21.89
C LYS A 77 -15.74 10.60 21.32
N SER A 78 -15.46 11.32 20.24
CA SER A 78 -16.34 12.29 19.59
C SER A 78 -16.74 11.79 18.19
N ILE A 79 -17.74 12.45 17.58
CA ILE A 79 -18.24 12.13 16.23
C ILE A 79 -17.36 12.77 15.14
N ASN A 80 -16.50 13.73 15.51
CA ASN A 80 -15.66 14.47 14.56
C ASN A 80 -14.29 13.82 14.39
N ASP A 81 -13.79 13.83 13.16
CA ASP A 81 -12.41 13.44 12.84
C ASP A 81 -11.44 14.55 13.24
N GLU A 82 -10.42 14.21 14.02
CA GLU A 82 -9.39 15.15 14.47
C GLU A 82 -8.00 14.70 13.99
N LEU A 83 -7.18 15.67 13.59
CA LEU A 83 -5.81 15.44 13.13
C LEU A 83 -4.83 16.25 13.95
N ASN A 84 -4.07 15.56 14.81
CA ASN A 84 -3.07 16.16 15.69
C ASN A 84 -1.67 15.67 15.30
N VAL A 85 -0.74 16.60 15.16
CA VAL A 85 0.67 16.29 14.89
C VAL A 85 1.44 16.47 16.18
N VAL A 86 1.90 15.36 16.76
CA VAL A 86 2.80 15.37 17.91
C VAL A 86 4.23 15.20 17.42
N LYS A 87 5.17 15.95 18.00
CA LYS A 87 6.61 15.70 17.80
C LYS A 87 7.03 14.49 18.62
N GLY A 88 6.67 13.29 18.13
CA GLY A 88 7.18 12.01 18.63
C GLY A 88 8.56 11.72 18.05
N MET A 89 9.38 10.95 18.78
CA MET A 89 10.70 10.46 18.34
C MET A 89 10.62 9.56 17.11
#